data_AF-A0A421FYF4-F1
#
_entry.id   AF-A0A421FYF4-F1
#
_cell.length_a   1.000
_cell.length_b   1.000
_cell.length_c   1.000
_cell.angle_alpha   90.00
_cell.angle_beta   90.00
_cell.angle_gamma   90.00
#
_symmetry.space_group_name_H-M   'P 1'
#
loop_
_entity.id
_entity.type
_entity.pdbx_description
1 polymer ?
#
loop_
_entity_poly.entity_id
_entity_poly.type
_entity_poly.pdbx_seq_one_letter_code
_entity_poly.pdbx_strand_id
1 'polypeptide(L)'
;PPPWQELGAVLVEAVDLSDGCGSKFSLVVVHAGFEGQGLLERQRRVNDCLKEEMTRIHALQMKTWTPAQYEQKTQKTLPPVAGSQSSGEH
;
A
#
# COMPACT_ATOMS: atom_id res chain seq x y z
N PRO A 1 -3.20 -14.56 7.24
CA PRO A 1 -3.74 -13.29 6.69
C PRO A 1 -2.57 -12.56 6.01
N PRO A 2 -2.78 -11.84 4.91
CA PRO A 2 -1.70 -11.04 4.36
C PRO A 2 -1.25 -9.96 5.37
N PRO A 3 0.04 -9.60 5.38
CA PRO A 3 0.63 -8.73 6.42
C PRO A 3 -0.02 -7.34 6.50
N TRP A 4 -0.60 -6.86 5.41
CA TRP A 4 -1.33 -5.59 5.39
C TRP A 4 -2.69 -5.62 6.11
N GLN A 5 -3.22 -6.81 6.42
CA GLN A 5 -4.43 -6.95 7.22
C GLN A 5 -4.17 -6.66 8.70
N GLU A 6 -2.97 -6.92 9.20
CA GLU A 6 -2.54 -6.60 10.58
C GLU A 6 -2.23 -5.11 10.78
N LEU A 7 -1.98 -4.39 9.69
CA LEU A 7 -1.83 -2.94 9.68
C LEU A 7 -3.13 -2.20 10.02
N GLY A 8 -4.29 -2.86 9.91
CA GLY A 8 -5.60 -2.24 10.05
C GLY A 8 -5.95 -1.27 8.91
N ALA A 9 -5.22 -1.35 7.79
CA ALA A 9 -5.43 -0.46 6.66
C ALA A 9 -6.84 -0.63 6.07
N VAL A 10 -7.49 0.50 5.77
CA VAL A 10 -8.83 0.51 5.16
C VAL A 10 -8.76 0.30 3.64
N LEU A 11 -7.63 0.63 3.03
CA LEU A 11 -7.38 0.39 1.61
C LEU A 11 -5.90 0.06 1.41
N VAL A 12 -5.65 -0.94 0.57
CA VAL A 12 -4.32 -1.31 0.12
C VAL A 12 -4.39 -1.53 -1.39
N GLU A 13 -3.66 -0.72 -2.15
CA GLU A 13 -3.52 -0.88 -3.59
C GLU A 13 -2.06 -1.13 -3.93
N ALA A 14 -1.76 -2.28 -4.54
CA ALA A 14 -0.44 -2.61 -5.05
C ALA A 14 -0.49 -2.62 -6.58
N VAL A 15 0.40 -1.88 -7.21
CA VAL A 15 0.52 -1.78 -8.68
C VAL A 15 1.94 -2.17 -9.07
N ASP A 16 2.09 -3.15 -9.96
CA ASP A 16 3.38 -3.44 -10.58
C ASP A 16 3.76 -2.28 -11.52
N LEU A 17 4.94 -1.71 -11.30
CA LEU A 17 5.52 -0.66 -12.14
C LEU A 17 6.71 -1.16 -12.95
N SER A 18 7.01 -2.46 -12.87
CA SER A 18 8.17 -3.05 -13.53
C SER A 18 7.85 -3.73 -14.85
N ASP A 19 6.68 -3.44 -15.42
CA ASP A 19 6.27 -3.91 -16.74
C ASP A 19 6.41 -5.45 -16.85
N GLY A 20 6.03 -6.17 -15.79
CA GLY A 20 6.11 -7.64 -15.74
C GLY A 20 7.44 -8.23 -15.25
N CYS A 21 8.47 -7.41 -14.98
CA CYS A 21 9.75 -7.90 -14.44
C CYS A 21 9.70 -8.19 -12.93
N GLY A 22 8.64 -7.79 -12.22
CA GLY A 22 8.46 -7.97 -10.78
C GLY A 22 9.51 -7.28 -9.91
N SER A 23 10.20 -6.27 -10.43
CA SER A 23 11.32 -5.59 -9.77
C SER A 23 10.91 -4.32 -9.03
N LYS A 24 9.80 -3.69 -9.42
CA LYS A 24 9.34 -2.39 -8.91
C LYS A 24 7.85 -2.37 -8.67
N PHE A 25 7.44 -2.05 -7.44
CA PHE A 25 6.03 -1.97 -7.06
C PHE A 25 5.68 -0.60 -6.50
N SER A 26 4.44 -0.15 -6.73
CA SER A 26 3.85 1.01 -6.08
C SER A 26 2.74 0.57 -5.14
N LEU A 27 2.92 0.81 -3.85
CA LEU A 27 1.96 0.46 -2.81
C LEU A 27 1.32 1.72 -2.22
N VAL A 28 0.00 1.80 -2.26
CA VAL A 28 -0.78 2.82 -1.57
C VAL A 28 -1.47 2.18 -0.38
N VAL A 29 -1.14 2.67 0.82
CA VAL A 29 -1.75 2.22 2.07
C VAL A 29 -2.53 3.37 2.67
N VAL A 30 -3.83 3.15 2.85
CA VAL A 30 -4.72 4.11 3.49
C VAL A 30 -5.11 3.58 4.86
N HIS A 31 -4.82 4.36 5.90
CA HIS A 31 -5.15 3.98 7.26
C HIS A 31 -5.47 5.22 8.10
N ALA A 32 -6.56 5.17 8.86
CA ALA A 32 -6.98 6.26 9.73
C ALA A 32 -5.93 6.54 10.82
N GLY A 33 -5.27 5.49 11.34
CA GLY A 33 -4.23 5.64 12.36
C GLY A 33 -2.95 6.32 11.89
N PHE A 34 -2.81 6.66 10.60
CA PHE A 34 -1.73 7.52 10.13
C PHE A 34 -1.97 9.00 10.46
N GLU A 35 -3.18 9.39 10.84
CA GLU A 35 -3.45 10.76 11.28
C GLU A 35 -2.57 11.11 12.49
N GLY A 36 -1.91 12.27 12.45
CA GLY A 36 -0.96 12.70 13.49
C GLY A 36 0.42 12.04 13.47
N GLN A 37 0.63 10.91 12.79
CA GLN A 37 1.96 10.27 12.70
C GLN A 37 2.88 10.98 11.68
N GLY A 38 4.20 10.98 11.91
CA GLY A 38 5.18 11.46 10.93
C GLY A 38 5.34 10.51 9.73
N LEU A 39 5.76 11.03 8.57
CA LEU A 39 5.96 10.22 7.34
C LEU A 39 6.88 9.02 7.57
N LEU A 40 8.03 9.24 8.23
CA LEU A 40 9.01 8.20 8.51
C LEU A 40 8.43 7.09 9.39
N GLU A 41 7.61 7.45 10.38
CA GLU A 41 7.02 6.51 11.32
C GLU A 41 5.99 5.61 10.65
N ARG A 42 5.15 6.20 9.78
CA ARG A 42 4.20 5.47 8.94
C ARG A 42 4.95 4.49 8.02
N GLN A 43 6.00 4.97 7.34
CA GLN A 43 6.81 4.15 6.46
C GLN A 43 7.48 3.00 7.20
N ARG A 44 8.08 3.25 8.38
CA ARG A 44 8.68 2.21 9.21
C ARG A 44 7.66 1.13 9.58
N ARG A 45 6.46 1.52 10.01
CA ARG A 45 5.40 0.59 10.38
C ARG A 45 4.99 -0.31 9.21
N VAL A 46 4.75 0.28 8.04
CA VAL A 46 4.37 -0.52 6.87
C VAL A 46 5.54 -1.37 6.38
N ASN A 47 6.76 -0.85 6.44
CA ASN A 47 7.94 -1.59 6.03
C ASN A 47 8.24 -2.77 6.94
N ASP A 48 7.96 -2.67 8.24
CA ASP A 48 8.10 -3.78 9.18
C ASP A 48 7.12 -4.91 8.83
N CYS A 49 5.87 -4.58 8.49
CA CYS A 49 4.89 -5.55 8.01
C CYS A 49 5.29 -6.18 6.66
N LEU A 50 5.95 -5.43 5.78
CA LEU A 50 6.37 -5.89 4.45
C LEU A 50 7.81 -6.36 4.41
N LYS A 51 8.45 -6.54 5.57
CA LYS A 51 9.88 -6.83 5.64
C LYS A 51 10.26 -8.09 4.88
N GLU A 52 9.41 -9.12 4.93
CA GLU A 52 9.59 -10.36 4.18
C GLU A 52 9.50 -10.13 2.66
N GLU A 53 8.52 -9.35 2.22
CA GLU A 53 8.29 -9.04 0.79
C GLU A 53 9.38 -8.12 0.23
N MET A 54 9.91 -7.19 1.05
CA MET A 54 11.00 -6.29 0.68
C MET A 54 12.28 -7.04 0.29
N THR A 55 12.48 -8.26 0.79
CA THR A 55 13.65 -9.08 0.38
C THR A 55 13.59 -9.53 -1.09
N ARG A 56 12.39 -9.53 -1.67
CA ARG A 56 12.13 -9.98 -3.05
C ARG A 56 12.04 -8.82 -4.04
N ILE A 57 11.72 -7.62 -3.55
CA ILE A 57 11.45 -6.43 -4.36
C ILE A 57 12.69 -5.54 -4.40
N HIS A 58 13.16 -5.18 -5.60
CA HIS A 58 14.29 -4.26 -5.77
C HIS A 58 13.93 -2.81 -5.45
N ALA A 59 12.72 -2.38 -5.80
CA ALA A 59 12.24 -1.02 -5.56
C ALA A 59 10.76 -1.01 -5.15
N LEU A 60 10.46 -0.52 -3.95
CA LEU A 60 9.09 -0.34 -3.47
C LEU A 60 8.80 1.14 -3.26
N GLN A 61 7.83 1.68 -4.01
CA GLN A 61 7.35 3.04 -3.83
C GLN A 61 6.08 3.01 -2.97
N MET A 62 6.17 3.49 -1.75
CA MET A 62 5.06 3.44 -0.80
C MET A 62 4.45 4.82 -0.55
N LYS A 63 3.12 4.90 -0.58
CA LYS A 63 2.35 6.10 -0.23
C LYS A 63 1.42 5.79 0.94
N THR A 64 1.68 6.41 2.07
CA THR A 64 0.88 6.26 3.30
C THR A 64 -0.04 7.47 3.48
N TRP A 65 -1.33 7.30 3.25
CA TRP A 65 -2.32 8.38 3.33
C TRP A 65 -3.39 8.09 4.37
N THR A 66 -4.01 9.15 4.88
CA THR A 66 -5.25 9.03 5.65
C THR A 66 -6.43 8.88 4.66
N PRO A 67 -7.58 8.32 5.09
CA PRO A 67 -8.78 8.23 4.27
C PRO A 67 -9.12 9.57 3.61
N ALA A 68 -9.20 10.63 4.41
CA ALA A 68 -9.46 11.98 3.93
C ALA A 68 -8.42 12.51 2.93
N GLN A 69 -7.14 12.14 3.07
CA GLN A 69 -6.12 12.53 2.09
C GLN A 69 -6.21 11.73 0.80
N TYR A 70 -6.51 10.42 0.89
CA TYR A 70 -6.67 9.58 -0.29
C TYR A 70 -7.83 10.08 -1.15
N GLU A 71 -8.98 10.39 -0.52
CA GLU A 71 -10.16 10.92 -1.22
C GLU A 71 -9.85 12.26 -1.91
N GLN A 72 -9.13 13.17 -1.24
CA GLN A 72 -8.72 14.45 -1.84
C GLN A 72 -7.73 14.29 -3.00
N LYS A 73 -6.77 13.35 -2.87
CA LYS A 73 -5.71 13.13 -3.88
C LYS A 73 -6.24 12.41 -5.12
N THR A 74 -7.14 11.46 -4.93
CA THR A 74 -7.63 10.57 -6.00
C THR A 74 -8.95 11.02 -6.58
N GLN A 75 -9.70 11.90 -5.89
CA GLN A 75 -11.11 12.24 -6.20
C GLN A 75 -11.99 10.98 -6.34
N LYS A 76 -11.55 9.86 -5.75
CA LYS A 76 -12.20 8.55 -5.81
C LYS A 76 -12.68 8.22 -4.40
N THR A 77 -13.94 7.82 -4.29
CA THR A 77 -14.48 7.29 -3.03
C THR A 77 -13.87 5.91 -2.77
N LEU A 78 -13.53 5.65 -1.50
CA LEU A 78 -12.94 4.38 -1.08
C LEU A 78 -13.88 3.23 -1.47
N PRO A 79 -13.41 2.21 -2.21
CA PRO A 79 -14.22 1.04 -2.49
C PRO A 79 -14.53 0.29 -1.18
N PRO A 80 -15.73 -0.32 -1.04
CA PRO A 80 -15.97 -1.27 0.04
C PRO A 80 -14.95 -2.40 -0.11
N VAL A 81 -14.16 -2.64 0.94
CA VAL A 81 -12.97 -3.49 0.90
C VAL A 81 -13.28 -4.87 0.31
N ALA A 82 -12.92 -5.09 -0.95
CA ALA A 82 -13.05 -6.38 -1.61
C ALA A 82 -11.77 -6.61 -2.40
N GLY A 83 -10.94 -7.51 -1.87
CA GLY A 83 -9.66 -7.91 -2.44
C GLY A 83 -9.78 -8.19 -3.92
N SER A 84 -9.22 -7.31 -4.73
CA SER A 84 -9.12 -7.50 -6.17
C SER A 84 -7.67 -7.88 -6.47
N GLN A 85 -7.39 -9.17 -6.40
CA GLN A 85 -6.26 -9.75 -7.10
C GLN A 85 -6.50 -9.49 -8.59
N SER A 86 -5.80 -8.54 -9.17
CA SER A 86 -5.69 -8.46 -10.63
C SER A 86 -4.40 -9.16 -11.01
N SER A 87 -4.49 -10.48 -11.23
CA SER A 87 -3.57 -11.17 -12.14
C SER A 87 -3.63 -10.45 -13.48
N GLY A 88 -2.52 -9.84 -13.88
CA GLY A 88 -2.29 -9.38 -15.24
C GLY A 88 -1.13 -10.16 -15.81
N GLU A 89 -1.44 -11.35 -16.34
CA GLU A 89 -0.57 -12.06 -17.28
C GLU A 89 -0.30 -11.18 -18.51
N HIS A 90 0.96 -11.09 -18.92
CA HIS A 90 1.35 -11.34 -20.31
C HIS A 90 2.79 -11.86 -20.40
#